data_AF-A0A2N9FMP6-F1
#
_entry.id   AF-A0A2N9FMP6-F1
#
_cell.length_a   1.000
_cell.length_b   1.000
_cell.length_c   1.000
_cell.angle_alpha   90.00
_cell.angle_beta   90.00
_cell.angle_gamma   90.00
#
_symmetry.space_group_name_H-M   'P 1'
#
loop_
_entity.id
_entity.type
_entity.pdbx_description
1 polymer ?
#
loop_
_entity_poly.entity_id
_entity_poly.type
_entity_poly.pdbx_seq_one_letter_code
_entity_poly.pdbx_strand_id
1 'polypeptide(L)'
;MEAFFREFDRTSFSSRHAEHFWAFDDRKADFEIFRVPQGGIRFLRALWEKYGRLEDITEVHILEWKAVVQEAIEGGFRFGFILDYLRRLAHGMFSRRVLAELREAEARVAALRNALNVIAPNPWDLASARRASAESEDVSALRDLLA
;
A
#
# COMPACT_ATOMS: atom_id res chain seq x y z
N MET A 1 -3.93 0.53 -4.94
CA MET A 1 -2.89 -0.46 -5.29
C MET A 1 -3.01 -0.93 -6.74
N GLU A 2 -4.07 -1.65 -7.14
CA GLU A 2 -4.20 -2.10 -8.55
C GLU A 2 -4.21 -0.96 -9.56
N ALA A 3 -4.96 0.12 -9.31
CA ALA A 3 -5.00 1.28 -10.20
C ALA A 3 -3.62 1.91 -10.38
N PHE A 4 -2.82 1.98 -9.30
CA PHE A 4 -1.45 2.47 -9.33
C PHE A 4 -0.56 1.57 -10.19
N PHE A 5 -0.59 0.24 -9.99
CA PHE A 5 0.24 -0.67 -10.80
C PHE A 5 -0.21 -0.72 -12.25
N ARG A 6 -1.51 -0.60 -12.55
CA ARG A 6 -2.00 -0.41 -13.92
C ARG A 6 -1.41 0.85 -14.56
N GLU A 7 -1.33 1.96 -13.83
CA GLU A 7 -0.70 3.18 -14.31
C GLU A 7 0.83 3.05 -14.41
N PHE A 8 1.46 2.33 -13.48
CA PHE A 8 2.88 2.02 -13.50
C PHE A 8 3.25 1.15 -14.71
N ASP A 9 2.38 0.22 -15.10
CA ASP A 9 2.63 -0.70 -16.21
C ASP A 9 2.37 -0.08 -17.59
N ARG A 10 1.58 1.01 -17.64
CA ARG A 10 1.40 1.77 -18.88
C ARG A 10 2.73 2.34 -19.36
N THR A 11 3.03 2.15 -20.64
CA THR A 11 4.12 2.85 -21.29
C THR A 11 3.72 4.32 -21.45
N SER A 12 4.52 5.20 -20.85
CA SER A 12 4.34 6.65 -20.88
C SER A 12 5.67 7.25 -21.33
N PHE A 13 5.61 8.13 -22.33
CA PHE A 13 6.78 8.54 -23.10
C PHE A 13 6.79 10.06 -23.35
N SER A 14 7.99 10.60 -23.46
CA SER A 14 8.27 11.97 -23.91
C SER A 14 8.59 11.93 -25.41
N SER A 15 8.16 12.92 -26.18
CA SER A 15 8.21 12.89 -27.65
C SER A 15 9.59 13.17 -28.27
N ARG A 16 10.70 12.87 -27.59
CA ARG A 16 12.05 13.19 -28.07
C ARG A 16 12.97 11.97 -28.10
N HIS A 17 13.49 11.71 -29.29
CA HIS A 17 14.54 10.72 -29.55
C HIS A 17 15.87 11.16 -28.94
N ALA A 18 16.60 10.22 -28.35
CA ALA A 18 18.04 10.34 -28.21
C ALA A 18 18.71 9.06 -28.73
N GLU A 19 19.51 9.25 -29.77
CA GLU A 19 20.53 8.30 -30.20
C GLU A 19 21.70 8.42 -29.21
N HIS A 20 22.28 7.27 -28.83
CA HIS A 20 23.55 7.00 -28.11
C HIS A 20 23.35 6.09 -26.88
N PHE A 21 23.61 4.79 -27.07
CA PHE A 21 23.53 3.80 -26.00
C PHE A 21 24.71 3.92 -25.02
N TRP A 22 24.44 4.43 -23.83
CA TRP A 22 25.40 4.34 -22.71
C TRP A 22 25.35 2.94 -22.10
N ALA A 23 26.43 2.18 -22.28
CA ALA A 23 26.58 0.85 -21.70
C ALA A 23 27.16 0.96 -20.27
N PHE A 24 26.41 0.57 -19.24
CA PHE A 24 27.00 0.28 -17.94
C PHE A 24 27.95 -0.91 -18.05
N ASP A 25 29.13 -0.83 -17.44
CA ASP A 25 29.96 -2.02 -17.21
C ASP A 25 29.14 -3.08 -16.43
N ASP A 26 29.40 -4.37 -16.68
CA ASP A 26 28.70 -5.51 -16.08
C ASP A 26 28.96 -5.66 -14.58
N ARG A 27 29.86 -4.82 -14.02
CA ARG A 27 30.10 -4.71 -12.59
C ARG A 27 28.81 -4.31 -11.86
N LYS A 28 28.35 -5.22 -11.00
CA LYS A 28 27.23 -4.98 -10.09
C LYS A 28 27.74 -4.66 -8.69
N ALA A 29 27.02 -3.77 -8.01
CA ALA A 29 27.25 -3.45 -6.62
C ALA A 29 25.91 -3.42 -5.87
N ASP A 30 25.99 -3.57 -4.55
CA ASP A 30 24.82 -3.59 -3.70
C ASP A 30 24.33 -2.16 -3.44
N PHE A 31 23.02 -1.98 -3.51
CA PHE A 31 22.31 -0.78 -3.14
C PHE A 31 21.07 -1.22 -2.35
N GLU A 32 21.08 -0.96 -1.04
CA GLU A 32 20.12 -1.54 -0.09
C GLU A 32 20.04 -3.07 -0.20
N ILE A 33 18.87 -3.61 -0.55
CA ILE A 33 18.62 -5.05 -0.75
C ILE A 33 18.76 -5.48 -2.22
N PHE A 34 19.21 -4.58 -3.09
CA PHE A 34 19.28 -4.81 -4.53
C PHE A 34 20.71 -4.88 -5.04
N ARG A 35 20.92 -5.76 -6.03
CA ARG A 35 22.17 -5.84 -6.78
C ARG A 35 22.00 -5.17 -8.14
N VAL A 36 22.60 -3.99 -8.32
CA VAL A 36 22.37 -3.10 -9.47
C VAL A 36 23.68 -2.80 -10.22
N PRO A 37 23.64 -2.38 -11.50
CA PRO A 37 24.84 -1.92 -12.19
C PRO A 37 25.52 -0.80 -11.39
N GLN A 38 26.83 -0.91 -11.18
CA GLN A 38 27.58 0.02 -10.33
C GLN A 38 27.46 1.47 -10.83
N GLY A 39 27.48 1.68 -12.15
CA GLY A 39 27.28 3.00 -12.76
C GLY A 39 25.87 3.59 -12.56
N GLY A 40 24.91 2.75 -12.19
CA GLY A 40 23.53 3.10 -11.86
C GLY A 40 23.34 3.66 -10.45
N ILE A 41 24.26 3.35 -9.51
CA ILE A 41 24.11 3.69 -8.09
C ILE A 41 24.03 5.20 -7.85
N ARG A 42 24.77 6.01 -8.62
CA ARG A 42 24.70 7.48 -8.49
C ARG A 42 23.30 8.02 -8.76
N PHE A 43 22.56 7.41 -9.68
CA PHE A 43 21.20 7.82 -10.02
C PHE A 43 20.21 7.40 -8.93
N LEU A 44 20.35 6.18 -8.40
CA LEU A 44 19.57 5.73 -7.25
C LEU A 44 19.84 6.56 -6.00
N ARG A 45 21.10 6.97 -5.78
CA ARG A 45 21.48 7.87 -4.69
C ARG A 45 20.86 9.26 -4.86
N ALA A 46 20.88 9.83 -6.07
CA ALA A 46 20.24 11.12 -6.34
C ALA A 46 18.72 11.06 -6.14
N LEU A 47 18.08 9.96 -6.57
CA LEU A 47 16.68 9.68 -6.26
C LEU A 47 16.47 9.65 -4.74
N TRP A 48 17.29 8.89 -4.03
CA TRP A 48 17.19 8.74 -2.58
C TRP A 48 17.38 10.06 -1.83
N GLU A 49 18.39 10.85 -2.19
CA GLU A 49 18.69 12.14 -1.58
C GLU A 49 17.57 13.17 -1.83
N LYS A 50 16.92 13.14 -2.99
CA LYS A 50 15.83 14.07 -3.31
C LYS A 50 14.55 13.79 -2.53
N TYR A 51 14.24 12.54 -2.20
CA TYR A 51 13.00 12.17 -1.48
C TYR A 51 13.22 11.66 -0.06
N GLY A 52 14.48 11.63 0.40
CA GLY A 52 14.88 11.62 1.80
C GLY A 52 14.65 10.33 2.59
N ARG A 53 13.45 9.75 2.51
CA ARG A 53 13.02 8.59 3.29
C ARG A 53 11.86 7.91 2.58
N LEU A 54 11.73 6.58 2.76
CA LEU A 54 10.55 5.81 2.33
C LEU A 54 9.20 6.37 2.84
N GLU A 55 9.21 7.19 3.90
CA GLU A 55 8.03 7.84 4.49
C GLU A 55 7.57 9.06 3.70
N ASP A 56 8.48 9.76 3.02
CA ASP A 56 8.21 10.99 2.26
C ASP A 56 7.98 10.70 0.76
N ILE A 57 8.23 9.45 0.34
CA ILE A 57 7.96 8.99 -1.02
C ILE A 57 6.45 8.75 -1.15
N THR A 58 5.84 9.41 -2.13
CA THR A 58 4.42 9.30 -2.45
C THR A 58 4.23 8.50 -3.74
N GLU A 59 2.99 8.09 -4.01
CA GLU A 59 2.62 7.47 -5.29
C GLU A 59 3.00 8.39 -6.47
N VAL A 60 2.78 9.70 -6.34
CA VAL A 60 3.13 10.70 -7.35
C VAL A 60 4.63 10.70 -7.61
N HIS A 61 5.46 10.73 -6.56
CA HIS A 61 6.91 10.69 -6.70
C HIS A 61 7.39 9.45 -7.46
N ILE A 62 6.80 8.28 -7.21
CA ILE A 62 7.17 7.05 -7.94
C ILE A 62 6.80 7.15 -9.43
N LEU A 63 5.62 7.68 -9.75
CA LEU A 63 5.18 7.81 -11.15
C LEU A 63 6.00 8.86 -11.91
N GLU A 64 6.34 9.98 -11.28
CA GLU A 64 7.24 10.99 -11.86
C GLU A 64 8.60 10.38 -12.22
N TRP A 65 9.20 9.63 -11.30
CA TRP A 65 10.49 9.00 -11.57
C TRP A 65 10.43 7.86 -12.57
N LYS A 66 9.35 7.09 -12.55
CA LYS A 66 9.10 6.08 -13.57
C LYS A 66 9.08 6.74 -14.95
N ALA A 67 8.41 7.87 -15.12
CA ALA A 67 8.38 8.62 -16.38
C ALA A 67 9.78 9.11 -16.80
N VAL A 68 10.53 9.74 -15.89
CA VAL A 68 11.91 10.21 -16.14
C VAL A 68 12.84 9.05 -16.55
N VAL A 69 12.74 7.91 -15.87
CA VAL A 69 13.54 6.72 -16.15
C VAL A 69 13.15 6.10 -17.49
N GLN A 70 11.85 6.05 -17.81
CA GLN A 70 11.37 5.58 -19.11
C GLN A 70 11.87 6.46 -20.25
N GLU A 71 11.80 7.78 -20.11
CA GLU A 71 12.36 8.74 -21.09
C GLU A 71 13.86 8.52 -21.31
N ALA A 72 14.61 8.28 -20.23
CA ALA A 72 16.02 7.95 -20.35
C ALA A 72 16.25 6.58 -21.04
N ILE A 73 15.41 5.57 -20.78
CA ILE A 73 15.50 4.29 -21.49
C ILE A 73 15.20 4.44 -22.98
N GLU A 74 14.20 5.24 -23.35
CA GLU A 74 13.91 5.59 -24.75
C GLU A 74 15.09 6.31 -25.40
N GLY A 75 15.77 7.17 -24.65
CA GLY A 75 17.01 7.81 -25.06
C GLY A 75 18.23 6.89 -25.14
N GLY A 76 18.05 5.57 -25.05
CA GLY A 76 19.12 4.57 -25.19
C GLY A 76 19.86 4.21 -23.91
N PHE A 77 19.45 4.73 -22.74
CA PHE A 77 20.12 4.42 -21.48
C PHE A 77 19.68 3.06 -20.92
N ARG A 78 20.62 2.26 -20.41
CA ARG A 78 20.32 0.95 -19.79
C ARG A 78 19.81 1.05 -18.35
N PHE A 79 18.72 1.78 -18.11
CA PHE A 79 18.13 2.02 -16.78
C PHE A 79 16.98 1.09 -16.38
N GLY A 80 16.72 0.00 -17.11
CA GLY A 80 15.62 -0.92 -16.80
C GLY A 80 15.57 -1.39 -15.34
N PHE A 81 16.73 -1.57 -14.71
CA PHE A 81 16.83 -1.95 -13.29
C PHE A 81 16.22 -0.91 -12.32
N ILE A 82 16.17 0.38 -12.70
CA ILE A 82 15.56 1.43 -11.87
C ILE A 82 14.04 1.27 -11.85
N LEU A 83 13.42 0.84 -12.96
CA LEU A 83 11.97 0.55 -12.97
C LEU A 83 11.64 -0.59 -12.01
N ASP A 84 12.48 -1.62 -11.95
CA ASP A 84 12.30 -2.72 -10.99
C ASP A 84 12.49 -2.27 -9.53
N TYR A 85 13.39 -1.32 -9.29
CA TYR A 85 13.56 -0.68 -7.99
C TYR A 85 12.30 0.10 -7.60
N LEU A 86 11.82 0.99 -8.48
CA LEU A 86 10.62 1.80 -8.26
C LEU A 86 9.37 0.95 -8.02
N ARG A 87 9.20 -0.15 -8.76
CA ARG A 87 8.08 -1.09 -8.54
C ARG A 87 8.15 -1.72 -7.15
N ARG A 88 9.35 -2.14 -6.71
CA ARG A 88 9.53 -2.74 -5.37
C ARG A 88 9.40 -1.72 -4.25
N LEU A 89 9.83 -0.50 -4.47
CA LEU A 89 9.60 0.62 -3.58
C LEU A 89 8.09 0.84 -3.38
N ALA A 90 7.31 0.88 -4.46
CA ALA A 90 5.86 0.98 -4.40
C ALA A 90 5.23 -0.18 -3.59
N HIS A 91 5.64 -1.42 -3.86
CA HIS A 91 5.19 -2.57 -3.07
C HIS A 91 5.49 -2.41 -1.57
N GLY A 92 6.69 -1.97 -1.21
CA GLY A 92 7.08 -1.72 0.18
C GLY A 92 6.19 -0.68 0.85
N MET A 93 5.88 0.43 0.18
CA MET A 93 4.99 1.48 0.69
C MET A 93 3.56 0.98 0.88
N PHE A 94 2.98 0.33 -0.13
CA PHE A 94 1.62 -0.21 -0.03
C PHE A 94 1.52 -1.28 1.06
N SER A 95 2.53 -2.15 1.19
CA SER A 95 2.56 -3.19 2.22
C SER A 95 2.57 -2.59 3.62
N ARG A 96 3.35 -1.52 3.84
CA ARG A 96 3.35 -0.80 5.13
C ARG A 96 2.01 -0.14 5.43
N ARG A 97 1.38 0.48 4.43
CA ARG A 97 0.07 1.10 4.58
C ARG A 97 -0.99 0.07 4.96
N VAL A 98 -1.06 -1.05 4.22
CA VAL A 98 -1.99 -2.15 4.54
C VAL A 98 -1.74 -2.71 5.94
N LEU A 99 -0.47 -2.86 6.34
CA LEU A 99 -0.12 -3.32 7.69
C LEU A 99 -0.55 -2.33 8.78
N ALA A 100 -0.44 -1.02 8.55
CA ALA A 100 -0.88 0.00 9.49
C ALA A 100 -2.41 -0.02 9.66
N GLU A 101 -3.15 -0.07 8.55
CA GLU A 101 -4.62 -0.19 8.55
C GLU A 101 -5.09 -1.47 9.27
N LEU A 102 -4.41 -2.60 9.03
CA LEU A 102 -4.70 -3.86 9.70
C LEU A 102 -4.52 -3.74 11.22
N ARG A 103 -3.41 -3.17 11.68
CA ARG A 103 -3.16 -2.94 13.10
C ARG A 103 -4.19 -2.03 13.75
N GLU A 104 -4.62 -0.99 13.04
CA GLU A 104 -5.67 -0.10 13.52
C GLU A 104 -7.02 -0.83 13.62
N ALA A 105 -7.37 -1.64 12.61
CA ALA A 105 -8.57 -2.47 12.64
C ALA A 105 -8.53 -3.48 13.80
N GLU A 106 -7.40 -4.16 14.01
CA GLU A 106 -7.17 -5.06 15.14
C GLU A 106 -7.35 -4.35 16.49
N ALA A 107 -6.80 -3.14 16.63
CA ALA A 107 -6.98 -2.34 17.85
C ALA A 107 -8.45 -1.97 18.09
N ARG A 108 -9.19 -1.60 17.04
CA ARG A 108 -10.62 -1.31 17.13
C ARG A 108 -11.43 -2.55 17.50
N VAL A 109 -11.12 -3.71 16.91
CA VAL A 109 -11.75 -5.00 17.27
C VAL A 109 -11.47 -5.36 18.73
N ALA A 110 -10.24 -5.17 19.20
CA ALA A 110 -9.87 -5.40 20.59
C ALA A 110 -10.65 -4.47 21.55
N ALA A 111 -10.79 -3.19 21.19
CA ALA A 111 -11.57 -2.22 21.97
C ALA A 111 -13.05 -2.61 22.05
N LEU A 112 -13.65 -3.01 20.92
CA LEU A 112 -15.04 -3.48 20.88
C LEU A 112 -15.24 -4.74 21.74
N ARG A 113 -14.32 -5.70 21.65
CA ARG A 113 -14.36 -6.92 22.47
C ARG A 113 -14.28 -6.59 23.97
N ASN A 114 -13.40 -5.66 24.36
CA ASN A 114 -13.29 -5.22 25.75
C ASN A 114 -14.57 -4.52 26.22
N ALA A 115 -15.16 -3.65 25.41
CA ALA A 115 -16.43 -3.01 25.72
C ALA A 115 -17.58 -4.01 25.85
N LEU A 116 -17.64 -5.01 24.97
CA LEU A 116 -18.65 -6.07 25.02
C LEU A 116 -18.54 -6.89 26.32
N ASN A 117 -17.33 -7.25 26.72
CA ASN A 117 -17.09 -7.97 27.98
C ASN A 117 -17.52 -7.17 29.22
N VAL A 118 -17.54 -5.83 29.17
CA VAL A 118 -18.06 -5.00 30.27
C VAL A 118 -19.58 -5.06 30.34
N ILE A 119 -20.26 -5.01 29.19
CA ILE A 119 -21.73 -4.94 29.10
C ILE A 119 -22.37 -6.32 29.29
N ALA A 120 -21.74 -7.36 28.77
CA ALA A 120 -22.18 -8.74 28.89
C ALA A 120 -20.98 -9.64 29.20
N PRO A 121 -20.59 -9.73 30.48
CA PRO A 121 -19.44 -10.51 30.91
C PRO A 121 -19.58 -12.00 30.59
N ASN A 122 -20.82 -12.50 30.51
CA ASN A 122 -21.10 -13.86 30.08
C ASN A 122 -21.77 -13.87 28.68
N PRO A 123 -21.35 -14.75 27.76
CA PRO A 123 -21.91 -14.83 26.41
C PRO A 123 -23.39 -15.24 26.36
N TRP A 124 -23.90 -15.86 27.43
CA TRP A 124 -25.29 -16.32 27.54
C TRP A 124 -26.27 -15.22 27.96
N ASP A 125 -25.79 -14.12 28.54
CA ASP A 125 -26.61 -12.98 28.99
C ASP A 125 -27.22 -12.25 27.78
N LEU A 126 -26.47 -12.11 26.69
CA LEU A 126 -26.97 -11.48 25.47
C LEU A 126 -28.03 -12.32 24.77
N ALA A 127 -27.81 -13.63 24.71
CA ALA A 127 -28.77 -14.57 24.12
C ALA A 127 -30.06 -14.63 24.96
N SER A 128 -29.94 -14.57 26.29
CA SER A 128 -31.07 -14.56 27.21
C SER A 128 -31.82 -13.23 27.17
N ALA A 129 -31.12 -12.09 27.17
CA ALA A 129 -31.72 -10.77 27.07
C ALA A 129 -32.43 -10.53 25.72
N ARG A 130 -31.84 -11.00 24.61
CA ARG A 130 -32.49 -10.94 23.29
C ARG A 130 -33.78 -11.76 23.24
N ARG A 131 -33.78 -12.94 23.87
CA ARG A 131 -34.97 -13.79 23.96
C ARG A 131 -36.06 -13.15 24.83
N ALA A 132 -35.68 -12.61 25.98
CA ALA A 132 -36.60 -11.88 26.86
C ALA A 132 -37.17 -10.61 26.20
N SER A 133 -36.38 -9.91 25.37
CA SER A 133 -36.85 -8.76 24.60
C SER A 133 -37.84 -9.15 23.51
N ALA A 134 -37.57 -10.24 22.77
CA ALA A 134 -38.48 -10.75 21.75
C ALA A 134 -39.80 -11.27 22.36
N GLU A 135 -39.73 -11.94 23.50
CA GLU A 135 -40.90 -12.39 24.27
C GLU A 135 -41.71 -11.19 24.81
N SER A 136 -41.05 -10.10 25.22
CA SER A 136 -41.72 -8.87 25.64
C SER A 136 -42.45 -8.16 24.48
N GLU A 137 -41.86 -8.11 23.28
CA GLU A 137 -42.50 -7.53 22.10
C GLU A 137 -43.73 -8.35 21.68
N ASP A 138 -43.63 -9.67 21.72
CA ASP A 138 -44.73 -10.59 21.37
C ASP A 138 -45.89 -10.48 22.40
N VAL A 139 -45.57 -10.38 23.69
CA VAL A 139 -46.57 -10.18 24.76
C VAL A 139 -47.22 -8.79 24.68
N SER A 140 -46.49 -7.76 24.26
CA SER A 140 -47.06 -6.43 24.05
C SER A 140 -47.99 -6.40 22.84
N ALA A 141 -47.57 -6.99 21.72
CA ALA A 141 -48.38 -7.11 20.50
C ALA A 141 -49.68 -7.90 20.76
N LEU A 142 -49.61 -8.95 21.59
CA LEU A 142 -50.80 -9.71 22.00
C LEU A 142 -51.75 -8.92 22.91
N ARG A 143 -51.23 -8.04 23.79
CA ARG A 143 -52.07 -7.17 24.62
C ARG A 143 -52.79 -6.10 23.80
N ASP A 144 -52.11 -5.52 22.81
CA ASP A 144 -52.69 -4.50 21.93
C ASP A 144 -53.77 -5.08 20.99
N LEU A 145 -53.74 -6.39 20.73
CA LEU A 145 -54.73 -7.09 19.91
C LEU A 145 -55.99 -7.50 20.70
N LEU A 146 -55.92 -7.48 22.03
CA LEU A 146 -57.01 -7.83 22.96
C LEU A 146 -57.65 -6.61 23.64
N ALA A 147 -57.18 -5.39 23.33
CA ALA A 147 -57.74 -4.11 23.76
C ALA A 147 -58.66 -3.52 22.68
#